data_AF-A0A7K1DRP5-F1
#
_entry.id   AF-A0A7K1DRP5-F1
#
_cell.length_a   1.000
_cell.length_b   1.000
_cell.length_c   1.000
_cell.angle_alpha   90.00
_cell.angle_beta   90.00
_cell.angle_gamma   90.00
#
_symmetry.space_group_name_H-M   'P 1'
#
loop_
_entity.id
_entity.type
_entity.pdbx_description
1 polymer ?
#
loop_
_entity_poly.entity_id
_entity_poly.type
_entity_poly.pdbx_seq_one_letter_code
_entity_poly.pdbx_strand_id
1 'polypeptide(L)'
;RMNDFVTKMHTTSGLLELIKVSTVSEAEAMQQTLDFIKVHSPESGKIPLCGNSIRTDRSFLAKHMPDIENWLPYRCVAVSTVKELVRRWYPGVEHGRPTSAGQSHRAMDDIRDSVAEMAYYRDRVFRTPDELKKSAT
;
A
#
# COMPACT_ATOMS: atom_id res chain seq x y z
N ARG A 1 12.04 -19.80 8.23
CA ARG A 1 11.40 -20.76 7.30
C ARG A 1 10.00 -20.24 6.97
N MET A 2 9.56 -20.33 5.71
CA MET A 2 8.18 -19.99 5.34
C MET A 2 7.22 -21.07 5.85
N ASN A 3 6.00 -20.69 6.23
CA ASN A 3 4.93 -21.64 6.56
C ASN A 3 4.23 -22.15 5.29
N ASP A 4 3.36 -23.16 5.44
CA ASP A 4 2.71 -23.82 4.31
C ASP A 4 1.79 -22.89 3.51
N PHE A 5 1.09 -21.98 4.20
CA PHE A 5 0.21 -21.01 3.58
C PHE A 5 0.99 -20.06 2.65
N VAL A 6 2.05 -19.43 3.16
CA VAL A 6 2.89 -18.50 2.41
C VAL A 6 3.60 -19.21 1.26
N THR A 7 4.06 -20.45 1.50
CA THR A 7 4.70 -21.26 0.47
C THR A 7 3.73 -21.51 -0.68
N LYS A 8 2.52 -22.03 -0.41
CA LYS A 8 1.51 -22.30 -1.44
C LYS A 8 1.12 -21.04 -2.21
N MET A 9 0.92 -19.92 -1.52
CA MET A 9 0.57 -18.63 -2.12
C MET A 9 1.63 -18.18 -3.13
N HIS A 10 2.90 -18.14 -2.73
CA HIS A 10 3.99 -17.68 -3.60
C HIS A 10 4.42 -18.70 -4.65
N THR A 11 4.14 -19.99 -4.45
CA THR A 11 4.24 -20.99 -5.53
C THR A 11 3.19 -20.70 -6.61
N THR A 12 1.94 -20.46 -6.20
CA THR A 12 0.82 -20.23 -7.14
C THR A 12 1.01 -18.95 -7.95
N SER A 13 1.56 -17.90 -7.34
CA SER A 13 1.85 -16.63 -8.03
C SER A 13 3.12 -16.65 -8.90
N GLY A 14 3.86 -17.77 -8.92
CA GLY A 14 5.14 -17.92 -9.61
C GLY A 14 6.28 -17.10 -8.99
N LEU A 15 6.06 -16.43 -7.86
CA LEU A 15 7.06 -15.57 -7.22
C LEU A 15 8.30 -16.36 -6.78
N LEU A 16 8.12 -17.58 -6.29
CA LEU A 16 9.27 -18.39 -5.82
C LEU A 16 10.27 -18.70 -6.94
N GLU A 17 9.80 -18.94 -8.16
CA GLU A 17 10.70 -19.16 -9.30
C GLU A 17 11.40 -17.87 -9.73
N LEU A 18 10.68 -16.74 -9.72
CA LEU A 18 11.26 -15.42 -10.00
C LEU A 18 12.35 -15.04 -8.99
N ILE A 19 12.17 -15.36 -7.70
CA ILE A 19 13.19 -15.12 -6.68
C ILE A 19 14.45 -15.92 -6.97
N LYS A 20 14.33 -17.19 -7.38
CA LYS A 20 15.50 -18.06 -7.66
C LYS A 20 16.35 -17.55 -8.82
N VAL A 21 15.72 -16.98 -9.84
CA VAL A 21 16.42 -16.47 -11.03
C VAL A 21 16.75 -14.98 -10.94
N SER A 22 16.32 -14.30 -9.87
CA SER A 22 16.59 -12.88 -9.66
C SER A 22 18.09 -12.65 -9.50
N THR A 23 18.62 -11.70 -10.25
CA THR A 23 19.99 -11.20 -10.12
C THR A 23 20.06 -9.91 -9.30
N VAL A 24 18.92 -9.37 -8.88
CA VAL A 24 18.83 -8.12 -8.13
C VAL A 24 19.03 -8.39 -6.65
N SER A 25 20.06 -7.78 -6.06
CA SER A 25 20.32 -7.80 -4.62
C SER A 25 19.39 -6.87 -3.85
N GLU A 26 19.29 -7.07 -2.54
CA GLU A 26 18.51 -6.21 -1.64
C GLU A 26 18.98 -4.74 -1.70
N ALA A 27 20.29 -4.51 -1.77
CA ALA A 27 20.88 -3.18 -1.87
C ALA A 27 20.55 -2.50 -3.21
N GLU A 28 20.63 -3.23 -4.33
CA GLU A 28 20.26 -2.69 -5.64
C GLU A 28 18.77 -2.37 -5.72
N ALA A 29 17.91 -3.24 -5.17
CA ALA A 29 16.47 -3.00 -5.11
C ALA A 29 16.15 -1.74 -4.27
N MET A 30 16.80 -1.57 -3.12
CA MET A 30 16.67 -0.37 -2.29
C MET A 30 17.06 0.89 -3.07
N GLN A 31 18.24 0.89 -3.70
CA GLN A 31 18.75 2.06 -4.41
C GLN A 31 17.84 2.43 -5.59
N GLN A 32 17.46 1.47 -6.44
CA GLN A 32 16.54 1.70 -7.55
C GLN A 32 15.19 2.26 -7.09
N THR A 33 14.67 1.75 -5.98
CA THR A 33 13.39 2.21 -5.42
C THR A 33 13.53 3.62 -4.83
N LEU A 34 14.61 3.92 -4.12
CA LEU A 34 14.86 5.25 -3.56
C LEU A 34 15.03 6.30 -4.66
N ASP A 35 15.74 5.97 -5.74
CA ASP A 35 15.91 6.86 -6.89
C ASP A 35 14.58 7.14 -7.57
N PHE A 36 13.74 6.13 -7.76
CA PHE A 36 12.37 6.30 -8.23
C PHE A 36 11.55 7.22 -7.30
N ILE A 37 11.63 7.02 -5.99
CA ILE A 37 10.94 7.87 -5.01
C ILE A 37 11.42 9.32 -5.12
N LYS A 38 12.73 9.56 -5.25
CA LYS A 38 13.31 10.90 -5.36
C LYS A 38 12.89 11.64 -6.63
N VAL A 39 12.64 10.92 -7.73
CA VAL A 39 12.09 11.52 -8.95
C VAL A 39 10.68 12.07 -8.73
N HIS A 40 9.85 11.39 -7.94
CA HIS A 40 8.46 11.77 -7.71
C HIS A 40 8.21 12.57 -6.41
N SER A 41 9.13 12.49 -5.45
CA SER A 41 9.14 13.19 -4.17
C SER A 41 10.56 13.68 -3.87
N PRO A 42 11.01 14.75 -4.57
CA PRO A 42 12.39 15.22 -4.49
C PRO A 42 12.75 15.80 -3.12
N GLU A 43 11.76 16.24 -2.36
CA GLU A 43 11.91 16.67 -0.98
C GLU A 43 11.62 15.51 -0.01
N SER A 44 12.60 15.21 0.85
CA SER A 44 12.46 14.23 1.93
C SER A 44 11.36 14.64 2.93
N GLY A 45 10.65 13.66 3.47
CA GLY A 45 9.65 13.86 4.52
C GLY A 45 8.32 14.48 4.07
N LYS A 46 8.07 14.61 2.76
CA LYS A 46 6.82 15.22 2.25
C LYS A 46 5.68 14.22 2.05
N ILE A 47 5.95 13.09 1.38
CA ILE A 47 4.91 12.15 0.98
C ILE A 47 4.92 10.93 1.93
N PRO A 48 3.82 10.65 2.65
CA PRO A 48 3.75 9.51 3.55
C PRO A 48 3.70 8.17 2.81
N LEU A 49 4.13 7.11 3.51
CA LEU A 49 3.94 5.74 3.04
C LEU A 49 2.44 5.38 3.08
N CYS A 50 1.92 4.84 1.97
CA CYS A 50 0.49 4.59 1.77
C CYS A 50 0.25 3.13 1.39
N GLY A 51 -0.80 2.52 1.94
CA GLY A 51 -1.20 1.15 1.57
C GLY A 51 -2.16 0.49 2.54
N ASN A 52 -2.56 -0.74 2.23
CA ASN A 52 -3.29 -1.61 3.15
C ASN A 52 -2.35 -2.26 4.16
N SER A 53 -2.70 -2.23 5.45
CA SER A 53 -1.89 -2.85 6.53
C SER A 53 -0.41 -2.40 6.56
N ILE A 54 -0.16 -1.17 6.09
CA ILE A 54 1.15 -0.62 5.73
C ILE A 54 2.19 -0.56 6.86
N ARG A 55 1.75 -0.69 8.11
CA ARG A 55 2.64 -0.76 9.28
C ARG A 55 3.61 -1.94 9.19
N THR A 56 3.16 -3.06 8.62
CA THR A 56 4.01 -4.24 8.44
C THR A 56 5.13 -3.92 7.44
N ASP A 57 4.79 -3.38 6.27
CA ASP A 57 5.76 -2.99 5.24
C ASP A 57 6.76 -1.98 5.78
N ARG A 58 6.29 -0.97 6.53
CA ARG A 58 7.17 0.01 7.18
C ARG A 58 8.19 -0.65 8.11
N SER A 59 7.75 -1.65 8.87
CA SER A 59 8.63 -2.38 9.78
C SER A 59 9.71 -3.17 9.03
N PHE A 60 9.38 -3.69 7.84
CA PHE A 60 10.35 -4.34 6.95
C PHE A 60 11.31 -3.33 6.34
N LEU A 61 10.83 -2.19 5.84
CA LEU A 61 11.66 -1.11 5.31
C LEU A 61 12.65 -0.59 6.35
N ALA A 62 12.20 -0.34 7.59
CA ALA A 62 13.08 0.10 8.67
C ALA A 62 14.24 -0.86 8.97
N LYS A 63 14.05 -2.16 8.74
CA LYS A 63 15.06 -3.19 8.98
C LYS A 63 15.96 -3.45 7.78
N HIS A 64 15.39 -3.49 6.58
CA HIS A 64 16.05 -3.98 5.36
C HIS A 64 16.41 -2.87 4.36
N MET A 65 15.68 -1.76 4.39
CA MET A 65 15.84 -0.64 3.45
C MET A 65 15.78 0.71 4.19
N PRO A 66 16.69 0.94 5.17
CA PRO A 66 16.59 2.07 6.09
C PRO A 66 16.68 3.43 5.38
N ASP A 67 17.38 3.52 4.25
CA ASP A 67 17.49 4.77 3.49
C ASP A 67 16.15 5.22 2.90
N ILE A 68 15.28 4.27 2.51
CA ILE A 68 13.91 4.55 2.10
C ILE A 68 13.09 5.00 3.31
N GLU A 69 13.16 4.28 4.43
CA GLU A 69 12.43 4.64 5.66
C GLU A 69 12.81 6.04 6.16
N ASN A 70 14.09 6.41 6.08
CA ASN A 70 14.59 7.74 6.48
C ASN A 70 14.21 8.85 5.50
N TRP A 71 13.92 8.52 4.23
CA TRP A 71 13.45 9.49 3.24
C TRP A 71 11.97 9.83 3.41
N LEU A 72 11.18 8.88 3.93
CA LEU A 72 9.74 9.02 4.11
C LEU A 72 9.43 9.64 5.50
N PRO A 73 8.35 10.44 5.64
CA PRO A 73 7.95 10.94 6.95
C PRO A 73 7.44 9.81 7.85
N TYR A 74 7.49 10.01 9.16
CA TYR A 74 7.01 9.03 10.16
C TYR A 74 5.52 8.68 10.04
N ARG A 75 4.72 9.51 9.36
CA ARG A 75 3.29 9.29 9.16
C ARG A 75 3.02 8.32 8.02
N CYS A 76 1.91 7.61 8.13
CA CYS A 76 1.40 6.70 7.10
C CYS A 76 -0.07 6.98 6.80
N VAL A 77 -0.48 6.67 5.56
CA VAL A 77 -1.90 6.58 5.18
C VAL A 77 -2.28 5.12 5.07
N ALA A 78 -2.93 4.59 6.10
CA ALA A 78 -3.35 3.20 6.18
C ALA A 78 -4.80 3.04 5.69
N VAL A 79 -4.99 2.46 4.50
CA VAL A 79 -6.31 2.21 3.90
C VAL A 79 -7.14 1.26 4.78
N SER A 80 -6.48 0.30 5.42
CA SER A 80 -7.10 -0.63 6.37
C SER A 80 -7.72 0.06 7.59
N THR A 81 -7.18 1.20 8.02
CA THR A 81 -7.79 1.99 9.10
C THR A 81 -9.12 2.56 8.64
N VAL A 82 -9.15 3.16 7.44
CA VAL A 82 -10.38 3.70 6.85
C VAL A 82 -11.41 2.59 6.67
N LYS A 83 -10.99 1.43 6.12
CA LYS A 83 -11.85 0.25 5.98
C LYS A 83 -12.53 -0.16 7.29
N GLU A 84 -11.78 -0.22 8.39
CA GLU A 84 -12.33 -0.60 9.69
C GLU A 84 -13.31 0.44 10.25
N LEU A 85 -13.08 1.74 9.99
CA LEU A 85 -14.02 2.81 10.32
C LEU A 85 -15.29 2.71 9.47
N VAL A 86 -15.16 2.53 8.15
CA VAL A 86 -16.29 2.39 7.23
C VAL A 86 -17.19 1.23 7.64
N ARG A 87 -16.61 0.06 7.90
CA ARG A 87 -17.35 -1.14 8.34
C ARG A 87 -18.17 -0.93 9.61
N ARG A 88 -17.74 -0.06 10.53
CA ARG A 88 -18.42 0.18 11.81
C ARG A 88 -19.40 1.33 11.76
N TRP A 89 -19.05 2.40 11.06
CA TRP A 89 -19.82 3.64 11.05
C TRP A 89 -20.83 3.70 9.91
N TYR A 90 -20.60 2.95 8.83
CA TYR A 90 -21.41 2.99 7.60
C TYR A 90 -21.74 1.56 7.14
N PRO A 91 -22.52 0.80 7.93
CA PRO A 91 -22.83 -0.59 7.60
C PRO A 91 -23.50 -0.68 6.23
N GLY A 92 -22.99 -1.57 5.38
CA GLY A 92 -23.50 -1.77 4.02
C GLY A 92 -22.59 -1.19 2.95
N VAL A 93 -21.89 -0.08 3.21
CA VAL A 93 -21.03 0.60 2.22
C VAL A 93 -19.84 -0.28 1.83
N GLU A 94 -19.29 -1.05 2.74
CA GLU A 94 -18.15 -1.94 2.50
C GLU A 94 -18.42 -3.02 1.44
N HIS A 95 -19.68 -3.39 1.20
CA HIS A 95 -20.04 -4.44 0.23
C HIS A 95 -19.84 -4.01 -1.22
N GLY A 96 -19.85 -2.69 -1.49
CA GLY A 96 -19.65 -2.17 -2.84
C GLY A 96 -18.18 -1.90 -3.18
N ARG A 97 -17.24 -2.15 -2.26
CA ARG A 97 -15.82 -1.88 -2.49
C ARG A 97 -15.28 -2.80 -3.60
N PRO A 98 -14.35 -2.34 -4.43
CA PRO A 98 -13.67 -3.20 -5.40
C PRO A 98 -13.03 -4.40 -4.68
N THR A 99 -13.33 -5.59 -5.15
CA THR A 99 -12.62 -6.81 -4.75
C THR A 99 -11.60 -7.14 -5.82
N SER A 100 -10.37 -7.45 -5.40
CA SER A 100 -9.27 -7.86 -6.28
C SER A 100 -9.73 -8.85 -7.34
N ALA A 101 -9.61 -8.47 -8.61
CA ALA A 101 -9.91 -9.33 -9.75
C ALA A 101 -8.76 -10.33 -9.96
N GLY A 102 -8.63 -11.30 -9.05
CA GLY A 102 -7.63 -12.36 -9.12
C GLY A 102 -6.56 -12.27 -8.02
N GLN A 103 -6.30 -13.42 -7.41
CA GLN A 103 -5.32 -13.63 -6.34
C GLN A 103 -3.89 -13.70 -6.89
N SER A 104 -3.41 -12.67 -7.60
CA SER A 104 -2.02 -12.68 -8.07
C SER A 104 -1.04 -12.62 -6.90
N HIS A 105 -1.44 -12.01 -5.77
CA HIS A 105 -0.59 -11.77 -4.59
C HIS A 105 0.77 -11.18 -5.00
N ARG A 106 0.73 -10.23 -5.93
CA ARG A 106 1.88 -9.48 -6.42
C ARG A 106 1.78 -8.04 -5.93
N ALA A 107 2.91 -7.51 -5.50
CA ALA A 107 3.00 -6.17 -4.89
C ALA A 107 2.32 -5.08 -5.74
N MET A 108 2.51 -5.06 -7.06
CA MET A 108 1.91 -4.04 -7.93
C MET A 108 0.38 -4.14 -7.98
N ASP A 109 -0.18 -5.34 -7.98
CA ASP A 109 -1.63 -5.53 -8.01
C ASP A 109 -2.23 -5.17 -6.64
N ASP A 110 -1.58 -5.57 -5.55
CA ASP A 110 -1.99 -5.20 -4.18
C ASP A 110 -1.95 -3.66 -3.96
N ILE A 111 -0.98 -2.96 -4.56
CA ILE A 111 -0.92 -1.49 -4.55
C ILE A 111 -2.11 -0.89 -5.32
N ARG A 112 -2.40 -1.37 -6.53
CA ARG A 112 -3.52 -0.90 -7.35
C ARG A 112 -4.85 -1.10 -6.64
N ASP A 113 -5.04 -2.25 -6.01
CA ASP A 113 -6.22 -2.57 -5.23
C ASP A 113 -6.37 -1.64 -4.03
N SER A 114 -5.27 -1.35 -3.31
CA SER A 114 -5.28 -0.41 -2.20
C SER A 114 -5.66 1.01 -2.62
N VAL A 115 -5.18 1.46 -3.80
CA VAL A 115 -5.55 2.77 -4.37
C VAL A 115 -7.02 2.79 -4.78
N ALA A 116 -7.51 1.74 -5.45
CA ALA A 116 -8.91 1.63 -5.87
C ALA A 116 -9.86 1.59 -4.67
N GLU A 117 -9.50 0.84 -3.61
CA GLU A 117 -10.26 0.78 -2.37
C GLU A 117 -10.31 2.14 -1.66
N MET A 118 -9.18 2.86 -1.56
CA MET A 118 -9.17 4.20 -0.97
C MET A 118 -9.98 5.21 -1.80
N ALA A 119 -9.92 5.11 -3.13
CA ALA A 119 -10.73 5.94 -4.02
C ALA A 119 -12.23 5.68 -3.83
N TYR A 120 -12.63 4.42 -3.65
CA TYR A 120 -14.01 4.04 -3.32
C TYR A 120 -14.47 4.67 -2.01
N TYR A 121 -13.68 4.58 -0.94
CA TYR A 121 -14.05 5.21 0.34
C TYR A 121 -14.12 6.74 0.23
N ARG A 122 -13.18 7.36 -0.51
CA ARG A 122 -13.19 8.80 -0.77
C ARG A 122 -14.47 9.26 -1.45
N ASP A 123 -14.98 8.50 -2.41
CA ASP A 123 -16.22 8.80 -3.14
C ASP A 123 -17.48 8.63 -2.29
N ARG A 124 -17.52 7.60 -1.44
CA ARG A 124 -18.76 7.19 -0.74
C ARG A 124 -18.93 7.72 0.67
N VAL A 125 -17.83 8.02 1.36
CA VAL A 125 -17.85 8.27 2.81
C VAL A 125 -17.31 9.64 3.17
N PHE A 126 -16.31 10.13 2.43
CA PHE A 126 -15.73 11.45 2.71
C PHE A 126 -16.49 12.53 1.97
N ARG A 127 -16.77 13.64 2.66
CA ARG A 127 -17.29 14.84 2.02
C ARG A 127 -16.28 15.39 1.02
N THR A 128 -16.77 15.78 -0.13
CA THR A 128 -15.96 16.43 -1.15
C THR A 128 -15.59 17.85 -0.72
N PRO A 129 -14.47 18.41 -1.22
CA PRO A 129 -14.10 19.80 -0.96
C PRO A 129 -15.21 20.81 -1.31
N ASP A 130 -15.97 20.55 -2.36
CA ASP A 130 -17.04 21.45 -2.81
C ASP A 130 -18.27 21.39 -1.90
N GLU A 131 -18.61 20.22 -1.37
CA GLU A 131 -19.64 20.10 -0.32
C GLU A 131 -19.25 20.85 0.95
N LEU A 132 -17.96 20.87 1.31
CA LEU A 132 -17.48 21.61 2.47
C LEU A 132 -17.56 23.12 2.26
N LYS A 133 -17.21 23.63 1.06
CA LYS A 133 -17.32 25.05 0.71
C LYS A 133 -18.77 25.56 0.79
N LYS A 134 -19.73 24.78 0.27
CA LYS A 134 -21.15 25.15 0.30
C LYS A 134 -21.73 25.24 1.71
N SER A 135 -21.24 24.44 2.65
CA SER A 135 -21.71 24.48 4.04
C SER A 135 -21.08 25.59 4.90
N ALA A 136 -20.04 26.25 4.39
CA ALA A 136 -19.33 27.32 5.10
C ALA A 136 -19.80 28.73 4.69
N THR A 137 -20.81 28.82 3.82
CA THR A 137 -21.47 30.05 3.37
C THR A 137 -22.91 30.03 3.86
#